data_AF-A0A5Q3L4W3-F1
#
_entry.id   AF-A0A5Q3L4W3-F1
#
_cell.length_a   1.000
_cell.length_b   1.000
_cell.length_c   1.000
_cell.angle_alpha   90.00
_cell.angle_beta   90.00
_cell.angle_gamma   90.00
#
_symmetry.space_group_name_H-M   'P 1'
#
loop_
_entity.id
_entity.type
_entity.pdbx_description
1 polymer ?
#
loop_
_entity_poly.entity_id
_entity_poly.type
_entity_poly.pdbx_seq_one_letter_code
_entity_poly.pdbx_strand_id
1 'polypeptide(L)'
;MHWAQLKSQMKYGPQSIRLRAGAIFAIGGLMLVWIVLRPDHPSQIINYFGWTQFLLAIIIGGSLTGWRVTQFPKTRAAEFFLIIPRNDWELVTAEVLSGMMRTSFLMLVSSPLVCAMWGAGWMGGLEAFALLVVPLLCGWTAGLALTAIAYSPVWFRRLAEKGILVMILIYMVVFGLFTQYFVRGIFGYLLSWSRSTDSTWYHPSNLLDYMNPFQLLGSLGFGDPALLPGRLCGVIGLLGGFCLLTYGWLGWRLRRHYWEENYGQQYRRKEFLKPIKENPLAWWTARRVSRFRGNVNLYMGWTTIGLYSSYLIFKEQWPPWLGEHLMMFFTMMGGAAVLGPAALQFGLVPIGFLNGLWDSNQQQRVGRLELLLVTDLTARDFFWGSVVASWTRGKWYFAAATVVWAASAYAAEITWGTFLLLFLCGTIYVVCFFSIAFRNFARLRGDRETANWGLSMTVGIPMVTIGIFWLKWGLLGAFTPLGGLYLLALPEDRQQAILGLSSTGTILLVVGVSLVYLCGAIFLIWTALRKFDAEIHQWFAEHLVSEEVRKETKKQEKLKDEIEQSSCEAPTVSTT
;
A
#
# COMPACT_ATOMS: atom_id res chain seq x y z
N MET A 1 1.02 5.12 36.42
CA MET A 1 1.87 4.26 35.55
C MET A 1 1.46 4.27 34.06
N HIS A 2 0.18 4.20 33.69
CA HIS A 2 -0.25 4.16 32.27
C HIS A 2 0.11 5.41 31.43
N TRP A 3 0.12 6.61 32.02
CA TRP A 3 0.42 7.85 31.27
C TRP A 3 1.87 7.92 30.79
N ALA A 4 2.84 7.52 31.61
CA ALA A 4 4.26 7.55 31.24
C ALA A 4 4.60 6.57 30.09
N GLN A 5 3.89 5.45 30.01
CA GLN A 5 4.02 4.46 28.93
C GLN A 5 3.37 4.95 27.62
N LEU A 6 2.27 5.71 27.71
CA LEU A 6 1.67 6.43 26.59
C LEU A 6 2.58 7.56 26.07
N LYS A 7 3.21 8.32 26.98
CA LYS A 7 4.13 9.41 26.64
C LYS A 7 5.41 8.91 25.97
N SER A 8 5.93 7.75 26.38
CA SER A 8 7.09 7.13 25.72
C SER A 8 6.72 6.61 24.32
N GLN A 9 5.53 6.01 24.12
CA GLN A 9 5.08 5.61 22.78
C GLN A 9 4.77 6.81 21.86
N MET A 10 4.31 7.94 22.40
CA MET A 10 4.10 9.17 21.63
C MET A 10 5.41 9.86 21.22
N LYS A 11 6.49 9.74 22.01
CA LYS A 11 7.81 10.34 21.70
C LYS A 11 8.46 9.79 20.43
N TYR A 12 8.08 8.58 19.98
CA TYR A 12 8.69 7.92 18.81
C TYR A 12 7.90 8.10 17.49
N GLY A 13 6.75 8.77 17.50
CA GLY A 13 5.94 9.07 16.30
C GLY A 13 6.43 10.21 15.38
N PRO A 14 6.96 11.36 15.87
CA PRO A 14 7.01 12.58 15.07
C PRO A 14 8.07 12.57 13.96
N GLN A 15 9.21 11.87 14.12
CA GLN A 15 10.28 11.90 13.12
C GLN A 15 9.96 11.15 11.83
N SER A 16 9.27 10.00 11.92
CA SER A 16 8.88 9.23 10.73
C SER A 16 7.80 9.94 9.91
N ILE A 17 6.90 10.66 10.60
CA ILE A 17 5.88 11.52 9.97
C ILE A 17 6.55 12.70 9.26
N ARG A 18 7.56 13.33 9.87
CA ARG A 18 8.32 14.43 9.24
C ARG A 18 9.04 14.02 7.96
N LEU A 19 9.71 12.86 7.94
CA LEU A 19 10.39 12.34 6.74
C LEU A 19 9.40 12.00 5.62
N ARG A 20 8.26 11.39 5.95
CA ARG A 20 7.21 11.06 4.96
C ARG A 20 6.52 12.31 4.43
N ALA A 21 6.22 13.26 5.31
CA ALA A 21 5.72 14.57 4.91
C ALA A 21 6.72 15.28 4.02
N GLY A 22 8.01 15.30 4.37
CA GLY A 22 9.07 15.91 3.57
C GLY A 22 9.17 15.35 2.15
N ALA A 23 9.05 14.02 1.97
CA ALA A 23 9.02 13.41 0.65
C ALA A 23 7.80 13.83 -0.18
N ILE A 24 6.62 13.93 0.45
CA ILE A 24 5.39 14.41 -0.20
C ILE A 24 5.50 15.89 -0.55
N PHE A 25 6.06 16.71 0.32
CA PHE A 25 6.36 18.12 0.05
C PHE A 25 7.38 18.27 -1.08
N ALA A 26 8.38 17.39 -1.19
CA ALA A 26 9.34 17.41 -2.29
C ALA A 26 8.67 17.03 -3.62
N ILE A 27 7.81 16.00 -3.65
CA ILE A 27 7.03 15.62 -4.83
C ILE A 27 6.07 16.75 -5.23
N GLY A 28 5.33 17.31 -4.25
CA GLY A 28 4.44 18.44 -4.46
C GLY A 28 5.18 19.69 -4.94
N GLY A 29 6.38 19.94 -4.43
CA GLY A 29 7.28 21.01 -4.85
C GLY A 29 7.79 20.82 -6.27
N LEU A 30 8.18 19.60 -6.66
CA LEU A 30 8.58 19.27 -8.03
C LEU A 30 7.41 19.41 -9.01
N MET A 31 6.20 19.01 -8.61
CA MET A 31 4.98 19.27 -9.40
C MET A 31 4.71 20.76 -9.53
N LEU A 32 4.86 21.54 -8.47
CA LEU A 32 4.77 23.01 -8.48
C LEU A 32 5.76 23.64 -9.47
N VAL A 33 7.02 23.21 -9.42
CA VAL A 33 8.05 23.66 -10.37
C VAL A 33 7.65 23.29 -11.80
N TRP A 34 7.17 22.07 -12.04
CA TRP A 34 6.71 21.65 -13.36
C TRP A 34 5.53 22.48 -13.88
N ILE A 35 4.56 22.81 -13.00
CA ILE A 35 3.40 23.66 -13.31
C ILE A 35 3.85 25.09 -13.65
N VAL A 36 4.77 25.66 -12.88
CA VAL A 36 5.31 27.01 -13.13
C VAL A 36 6.07 27.07 -14.46
N LEU A 37 6.73 25.97 -14.85
CA LEU A 37 7.52 25.89 -16.08
C LEU A 37 6.68 25.62 -17.35
N ARG A 38 5.37 25.39 -17.27
CA ARG A 38 4.50 25.15 -18.44
C ARG A 38 3.15 25.89 -18.35
N PRO A 39 3.12 27.22 -18.45
CA PRO A 39 1.91 28.02 -18.22
C PRO A 39 0.82 27.90 -19.31
N ASP A 40 1.12 27.33 -20.48
CA ASP A 40 0.29 27.51 -21.68
C ASP A 40 -1.08 26.79 -21.65
N HIS A 41 -1.30 25.89 -20.68
CA HIS A 41 -2.51 25.06 -20.60
C HIS A 41 -3.05 24.91 -19.15
N PRO A 42 -3.52 26.00 -18.52
CA PRO A 42 -3.94 25.99 -17.11
C PRO A 42 -5.08 24.99 -16.84
N SER A 43 -6.04 24.86 -17.77
CA SER A 43 -7.16 23.92 -17.64
C SER A 43 -6.71 22.45 -17.67
N GLN A 44 -5.73 22.10 -18.51
CA GLN A 44 -5.16 20.75 -18.51
C GLN A 44 -4.40 20.46 -17.21
N ILE A 45 -3.67 21.44 -16.70
CA ILE A 45 -2.94 21.32 -15.43
C ILE A 45 -3.91 21.09 -14.28
N ILE A 46 -4.98 21.87 -14.19
CA ILE A 46 -6.05 21.70 -13.18
C ILE A 46 -6.61 20.28 -13.23
N ASN A 47 -6.88 19.80 -14.45
CA ASN A 47 -7.43 18.48 -14.68
C ASN A 47 -6.46 17.40 -14.19
N TYR A 48 -5.21 17.38 -14.68
CA TYR A 48 -4.18 16.41 -14.25
C TYR A 48 -3.90 16.45 -12.75
N PHE A 49 -3.84 17.65 -12.19
CA PHE A 49 -3.66 17.85 -10.75
C PHE A 49 -4.84 17.28 -9.97
N GLY A 50 -6.08 17.59 -10.38
CA GLY A 50 -7.29 17.08 -9.75
C GLY A 50 -7.36 15.54 -9.78
N TRP A 51 -7.06 14.92 -10.92
CA TRP A 51 -6.98 13.46 -11.03
C TRP A 51 -5.90 12.86 -10.14
N THR A 52 -4.71 13.47 -10.12
CA THR A 52 -3.61 12.99 -9.28
C THR A 52 -3.98 13.10 -7.80
N GLN A 53 -4.50 14.24 -7.37
CA GLN A 53 -4.93 14.47 -6.00
C GLN A 53 -6.04 13.50 -5.59
N PHE A 54 -7.00 13.26 -6.48
CA PHE A 54 -8.07 12.29 -6.26
C PHE A 54 -7.56 10.87 -6.05
N LEU A 55 -6.71 10.37 -6.95
CA LEU A 55 -6.12 9.03 -6.85
C LEU A 55 -5.26 8.91 -5.59
N LEU A 56 -4.44 9.93 -5.32
CA LEU A 56 -3.60 9.98 -4.14
C LEU A 56 -4.45 9.98 -2.87
N ALA A 57 -5.58 10.69 -2.85
CA ALA A 57 -6.47 10.69 -1.70
C ALA A 57 -7.11 9.34 -1.42
N ILE A 58 -7.51 8.59 -2.46
CA ILE A 58 -8.00 7.21 -2.30
C ILE A 58 -6.90 6.33 -1.70
N ILE A 59 -5.68 6.43 -2.22
CA ILE A 59 -4.53 5.63 -1.75
C ILE A 59 -4.17 6.00 -0.31
N ILE A 60 -4.03 7.28 0.00
CA ILE A 60 -3.72 7.81 1.34
C ILE A 60 -4.85 7.48 2.31
N GLY A 61 -6.10 7.65 1.91
CA GLY A 61 -7.27 7.36 2.73
C GLY A 61 -7.38 5.88 3.06
N GLY A 62 -7.27 5.02 2.04
CA GLY A 62 -7.18 3.57 2.19
C GLY A 62 -6.04 3.15 3.14
N SER A 63 -4.87 3.77 2.98
CA SER A 63 -3.67 3.40 3.73
C SER A 63 -3.53 4.04 5.11
N LEU A 64 -4.13 5.20 5.40
CA LEU A 64 -4.02 5.85 6.71
C LEU A 64 -5.28 5.65 7.54
N THR A 65 -6.45 5.96 6.97
CA THR A 65 -7.74 5.74 7.65
C THR A 65 -7.96 4.24 7.79
N GLY A 66 -7.83 3.49 6.69
CA GLY A 66 -8.03 2.05 6.72
C GLY A 66 -7.00 1.30 7.58
N TRP A 67 -5.72 1.69 7.50
CA TRP A 67 -4.70 1.10 8.38
C TRP A 67 -5.00 1.37 9.85
N ARG A 68 -5.34 2.62 10.21
CA ARG A 68 -5.52 2.97 11.62
C ARG A 68 -6.65 2.15 12.24
N VAL A 69 -7.77 2.06 11.55
CA VAL A 69 -8.90 1.24 12.01
C VAL A 69 -8.51 -0.24 12.05
N THR A 70 -7.87 -0.79 11.00
CA THR A 70 -7.46 -2.21 10.96
C THR A 70 -6.44 -2.64 12.02
N GLN A 71 -5.72 -1.71 12.66
CA GLN A 71 -4.83 -2.05 13.78
C GLN A 71 -5.57 -2.38 15.07
N PHE A 72 -6.83 -1.97 15.19
CA PHE A 72 -7.57 -2.06 16.45
C PHE A 72 -7.70 -3.50 17.00
N PRO A 73 -8.09 -4.53 16.22
CA PRO A 73 -8.16 -5.91 16.70
C PRO A 73 -6.78 -6.52 17.00
N LYS A 74 -5.70 -5.90 16.51
CA LYS A 74 -4.33 -6.41 16.64
C LYS A 74 -3.65 -5.96 17.93
N THR A 75 -4.15 -4.89 18.57
CA THR A 75 -3.55 -4.41 19.81
C THR A 75 -4.14 -5.18 20.99
N ARG A 76 -3.29 -5.85 21.78
CA ARG A 76 -3.72 -6.48 23.04
C ARG A 76 -4.33 -5.48 24.04
N ALA A 77 -4.01 -4.19 23.88
CA ALA A 77 -4.66 -3.13 24.67
C ALA A 77 -6.17 -3.02 24.37
N ALA A 78 -6.60 -3.31 23.13
CA ALA A 78 -8.00 -3.28 22.74
C ALA A 78 -8.80 -4.49 23.26
N GLU A 79 -8.13 -5.58 23.62
CA GLU A 79 -8.75 -6.78 24.21
C GLU A 79 -9.56 -6.42 25.46
N PHE A 80 -8.98 -5.64 26.38
CA PHE A 80 -9.66 -5.20 27.58
C PHE A 80 -10.91 -4.37 27.27
N PHE A 81 -10.84 -3.49 26.27
CA PHE A 81 -11.98 -2.66 25.87
C PHE A 81 -13.07 -3.45 25.13
N LEU A 82 -12.71 -4.52 24.42
CA LEU A 82 -13.66 -5.35 23.65
C LEU A 82 -14.30 -6.48 24.47
N ILE A 83 -13.68 -6.86 25.58
CA ILE A 83 -14.21 -7.84 26.54
C ILE A 83 -15.16 -7.15 27.52
N ILE A 84 -14.81 -5.96 28.00
CA ILE A 84 -15.67 -5.19 28.92
C ILE A 84 -16.84 -4.62 28.11
N PRO A 85 -18.10 -4.74 28.58
CA PRO A 85 -19.29 -4.23 27.87
C PRO A 85 -19.41 -2.69 27.92
N ARG A 86 -18.33 -1.95 27.71
CA ARG A 86 -18.31 -0.48 27.76
C ARG A 86 -18.06 0.09 26.37
N ASN A 87 -19.10 0.75 25.85
CA ASN A 87 -19.17 1.62 24.66
C ASN A 87 -18.08 1.44 23.57
N ASP A 88 -18.17 0.34 22.82
CA ASP A 88 -17.33 0.05 21.63
C ASP A 88 -17.26 1.24 20.64
N TRP A 89 -18.35 2.02 20.57
CA TRP A 89 -18.50 3.16 19.68
C TRP A 89 -17.55 4.31 19.94
N GLU A 90 -17.26 4.66 21.19
CA GLU A 90 -16.35 5.76 21.51
C GLU A 90 -14.95 5.48 20.99
N LEU A 91 -14.53 4.23 21.13
CA LEU A 91 -13.22 3.76 20.72
C LEU A 91 -13.12 3.62 19.20
N VAL A 92 -14.16 3.10 18.54
CA VAL A 92 -14.28 3.13 17.07
C VAL A 92 -14.22 4.57 16.55
N THR A 93 -14.99 5.47 17.17
CA THR A 93 -15.03 6.90 16.81
C THR A 93 -13.64 7.52 16.89
N ALA A 94 -12.93 7.30 18.01
CA ALA A 94 -11.61 7.86 18.22
C ALA A 94 -10.61 7.37 17.17
N GLU A 95 -10.63 6.09 16.81
CA GLU A 95 -9.72 5.52 15.81
C GLU A 95 -10.06 5.96 14.39
N VAL A 96 -11.34 6.02 14.04
CA VAL A 96 -11.83 6.54 12.76
C VAL A 96 -11.45 8.01 12.60
N LEU A 97 -11.76 8.85 13.59
CA LEU A 97 -11.39 10.27 13.59
C LEU A 97 -9.88 10.46 13.51
N SER A 98 -9.10 9.67 14.26
CA SER A 98 -7.63 9.72 14.17
C SER A 98 -7.13 9.41 12.76
N GLY A 99 -7.71 8.39 12.11
CA GLY A 99 -7.44 8.04 10.72
C GLY A 99 -7.79 9.18 9.76
N MET A 100 -9.02 9.71 9.87
CA MET A 100 -9.53 10.79 9.04
C MET A 100 -8.71 12.07 9.19
N MET A 101 -8.34 12.46 10.41
CA MET A 101 -7.48 13.63 10.67
C MET A 101 -6.10 13.47 10.03
N ARG A 102 -5.48 12.28 10.10
CA ARG A 102 -4.19 12.01 9.44
C ARG A 102 -4.29 12.09 7.93
N THR A 103 -5.34 11.52 7.34
CA THR A 103 -5.63 11.65 5.91
C THR A 103 -5.84 13.12 5.53
N SER A 104 -6.60 13.87 6.32
CA SER A 104 -6.86 15.30 6.10
C SER A 104 -5.58 16.12 6.11
N PHE A 105 -4.76 15.92 7.15
CA PHE A 105 -3.49 16.63 7.27
C PHE A 105 -2.60 16.39 6.05
N LEU A 106 -2.52 15.13 5.57
CA LEU A 106 -1.71 14.81 4.40
C LEU A 106 -2.30 15.38 3.10
N MET A 107 -3.63 15.38 2.95
CA MET A 107 -4.29 15.95 1.77
C MET A 107 -4.19 17.47 1.75
N LEU A 108 -4.26 18.13 2.90
CA LEU A 108 -4.12 19.59 3.03
C LEU A 108 -2.70 20.08 2.68
N VAL A 109 -1.71 19.20 2.57
CA VAL A 109 -0.39 19.54 2.00
C VAL A 109 -0.49 20.09 0.58
N SER A 110 -1.53 19.69 -0.17
CA SER A 110 -1.80 20.20 -1.52
C SER A 110 -2.52 21.55 -1.54
N SER A 111 -3.03 22.02 -0.40
CA SER A 111 -3.81 23.27 -0.32
C SER A 111 -3.05 24.53 -0.73
N PRO A 112 -1.74 24.71 -0.46
CA PRO A 112 -1.02 25.90 -0.93
C PRO A 112 -1.01 26.00 -2.46
N LEU A 113 -0.91 24.87 -3.17
CA LEU A 113 -0.97 24.83 -4.63
C LEU A 113 -2.37 25.18 -5.14
N VAL A 114 -3.42 24.60 -4.54
CA VAL A 114 -4.81 24.96 -4.89
C VAL A 114 -5.07 26.45 -4.66
N CYS A 115 -4.63 27.00 -3.52
CA CYS A 115 -4.76 28.43 -3.21
C CYS A 115 -3.97 29.30 -4.19
N ALA A 116 -2.78 28.87 -4.63
CA ALA A 116 -2.00 29.58 -5.64
C ALA A 116 -2.72 29.60 -7.00
N MET A 117 -3.29 28.47 -7.43
CA MET A 117 -4.05 28.40 -8.68
C MET A 117 -5.34 29.24 -8.62
N TRP A 118 -6.03 29.25 -7.47
CA TRP A 118 -7.18 30.13 -7.24
C TRP A 118 -6.79 31.61 -7.26
N GLY A 119 -5.73 31.98 -6.54
CA GLY A 119 -5.21 33.35 -6.50
C GLY A 119 -4.69 33.84 -7.85
N ALA A 120 -4.18 32.94 -8.70
CA ALA A 120 -3.79 33.23 -10.08
C ALA A 120 -4.97 33.35 -11.06
N GLY A 121 -6.21 33.15 -10.58
CA GLY A 121 -7.42 33.21 -11.42
C GLY A 121 -7.57 32.03 -12.38
N TRP A 122 -6.84 30.93 -12.17
CA TRP A 122 -6.94 29.75 -13.05
C TRP A 122 -8.19 28.92 -12.78
N MET A 123 -8.75 29.03 -11.58
CA MET A 123 -9.94 28.30 -11.15
C MET A 123 -10.84 29.17 -10.26
N GLY A 124 -12.14 28.88 -10.23
CA GLY A 124 -13.10 29.52 -9.33
C GLY A 124 -13.02 29.00 -7.89
N GLY A 125 -13.58 29.75 -6.93
CA GLY A 125 -13.58 29.34 -5.51
C GLY A 125 -14.29 28.01 -5.25
N LEU A 126 -15.38 27.72 -5.99
CA LEU A 126 -16.08 26.44 -5.91
C LEU A 126 -15.25 25.27 -6.46
N GLU A 127 -14.46 25.50 -7.51
CA GLU A 127 -13.56 24.50 -8.08
C GLU A 127 -12.42 24.18 -7.11
N ALA A 128 -11.82 25.21 -6.50
CA ALA A 128 -10.83 25.06 -5.45
C ALA A 128 -11.38 24.26 -4.26
N PHE A 129 -12.61 24.57 -3.81
CA PHE A 129 -13.27 23.81 -2.75
C PHE A 129 -13.51 22.35 -3.16
N ALA A 130 -13.99 22.10 -4.39
CA ALA A 130 -14.20 20.75 -4.91
C ALA A 130 -12.89 19.94 -4.92
N LEU A 131 -11.79 20.53 -5.38
CA LEU A 131 -10.47 19.91 -5.41
C LEU A 131 -9.94 19.58 -4.01
N LEU A 132 -10.30 20.34 -2.98
CA LEU A 132 -9.87 20.05 -1.60
C LEU A 132 -10.75 19.00 -0.92
N VAL A 133 -12.08 19.13 -1.06
CA VAL A 133 -13.04 18.36 -0.27
C VAL A 133 -13.37 17.01 -0.89
N VAL A 134 -13.56 16.93 -2.20
CA VAL A 134 -14.00 15.69 -2.86
C VAL A 134 -12.94 14.59 -2.77
N PRO A 135 -11.65 14.83 -3.11
CA PRO A 135 -10.59 13.86 -2.87
C PRO A 135 -10.53 13.40 -1.41
N LEU A 136 -10.63 14.33 -0.46
CA LEU A 136 -10.59 14.02 0.97
C LEU A 136 -11.71 13.04 1.38
N LEU A 137 -12.96 13.35 1.00
CA LEU A 137 -14.12 12.50 1.28
C LEU A 137 -13.99 11.13 0.62
N CYS A 138 -13.49 11.07 -0.62
CA CYS A 138 -13.21 9.80 -1.30
C CYS A 138 -12.15 8.98 -0.57
N GLY A 139 -11.09 9.63 -0.06
CA GLY A 139 -10.08 8.99 0.76
C GLY A 139 -10.65 8.38 2.05
N TRP A 140 -11.42 9.16 2.81
CA TRP A 140 -12.09 8.66 4.02
C TRP A 140 -13.03 7.50 3.69
N THR A 141 -13.86 7.67 2.67
CA THR A 141 -14.80 6.66 2.16
C THR A 141 -14.07 5.36 1.85
N ALA A 142 -13.00 5.43 1.06
CA ALA A 142 -12.21 4.26 0.68
C ALA A 142 -11.61 3.56 1.91
N GLY A 143 -11.02 4.32 2.84
CA GLY A 143 -10.46 3.76 4.07
C GLY A 143 -11.48 3.04 4.94
N LEU A 144 -12.65 3.65 5.15
CA LEU A 144 -13.72 3.07 5.95
C LEU A 144 -14.35 1.87 5.27
N ALA A 145 -14.65 1.95 3.98
CA ALA A 145 -15.25 0.87 3.22
C ALA A 145 -14.36 -0.37 3.15
N LEU A 146 -13.06 -0.19 2.86
CA LEU A 146 -12.11 -1.30 2.85
C LEU A 146 -12.00 -1.96 4.22
N THR A 147 -12.03 -1.17 5.30
CA THR A 147 -11.99 -1.72 6.66
C THR A 147 -13.29 -2.43 7.04
N ALA A 148 -14.44 -1.88 6.63
CA ALA A 148 -15.75 -2.48 6.85
C ALA A 148 -15.82 -3.87 6.17
N ILE A 149 -15.34 -3.96 4.93
CA ILE A 149 -15.23 -5.23 4.20
C ILE A 149 -14.24 -6.17 4.89
N ALA A 150 -13.10 -5.65 5.36
CA ALA A 150 -12.12 -6.44 6.08
C ALA A 150 -12.69 -7.06 7.37
N TYR A 151 -13.55 -6.37 8.11
CA TYR A 151 -14.15 -6.91 9.34
C TYR A 151 -15.39 -7.77 9.11
N SER A 152 -15.90 -7.77 7.89
CA SER A 152 -17.08 -8.56 7.53
C SER A 152 -16.79 -10.06 7.53
N PRO A 153 -17.85 -10.90 7.65
CA PRO A 153 -17.71 -12.35 7.61
C PRO A 153 -16.97 -12.83 6.34
N VAL A 154 -16.28 -13.96 6.41
CA VAL A 154 -15.47 -14.49 5.29
C VAL A 154 -16.27 -14.62 4.00
N TRP A 155 -17.54 -15.03 4.07
CA TRP A 155 -18.38 -15.15 2.88
C TRP A 155 -18.67 -13.77 2.25
N PHE A 156 -18.97 -12.76 3.07
CA PHE A 156 -19.22 -11.39 2.59
C PHE A 156 -17.93 -10.77 2.06
N ARG A 157 -16.79 -10.99 2.71
CA ARG A 157 -15.49 -10.56 2.20
C ARG A 157 -15.22 -11.18 0.83
N ARG A 158 -15.41 -12.49 0.65
CA ARG A 158 -15.26 -13.15 -0.66
C ARG A 158 -16.24 -12.61 -1.70
N LEU A 159 -17.47 -12.32 -1.30
CA LEU A 159 -18.46 -11.71 -2.17
C LEU A 159 -18.04 -10.29 -2.58
N ALA A 160 -17.58 -9.47 -1.64
CA ALA A 160 -17.09 -8.12 -1.90
C ALA A 160 -15.79 -8.14 -2.72
N GLU A 161 -14.88 -9.09 -2.48
CA GLU A 161 -13.68 -9.31 -3.31
C GLU A 161 -14.07 -9.60 -4.76
N LYS A 162 -15.02 -10.53 -4.98
CA LYS A 162 -15.56 -10.84 -6.30
C LYS A 162 -16.33 -9.66 -6.90
N GLY A 163 -17.12 -8.96 -6.10
CA GLY A 163 -17.93 -7.82 -6.51
C GLY A 163 -17.06 -6.64 -6.93
N ILE A 164 -16.01 -6.33 -6.16
CA ILE A 164 -15.00 -5.32 -6.53
C ILE A 164 -14.24 -5.77 -7.77
N LEU A 165 -13.86 -7.04 -7.90
CA LEU A 165 -13.20 -7.55 -9.10
C LEU A 165 -14.12 -7.41 -10.33
N VAL A 166 -15.38 -7.80 -10.21
CA VAL A 166 -16.39 -7.61 -11.25
C VAL A 166 -16.61 -6.13 -11.53
N MET A 167 -16.67 -5.27 -10.51
CA MET A 167 -16.81 -3.83 -10.68
C MET A 167 -15.58 -3.21 -11.33
N ILE A 168 -14.37 -3.66 -11.03
CA ILE A 168 -13.12 -3.22 -11.66
C ILE A 168 -13.02 -3.75 -13.07
N LEU A 169 -13.40 -5.00 -13.32
CA LEU A 169 -13.44 -5.59 -14.64
C LEU A 169 -14.47 -4.84 -15.49
N ILE A 170 -15.69 -4.64 -14.98
CA ILE A 170 -16.70 -3.76 -15.56
C ILE A 170 -16.02 -2.42 -15.77
N TYR A 171 -15.61 -1.67 -14.76
CA TYR A 171 -14.95 -0.38 -14.91
C TYR A 171 -13.84 -0.37 -15.99
N MET A 172 -12.92 -1.33 -16.04
CA MET A 172 -11.87 -1.40 -17.07
C MET A 172 -12.42 -1.65 -18.48
N VAL A 173 -13.39 -2.58 -18.61
CA VAL A 173 -14.04 -2.99 -19.86
C VAL A 173 -15.09 -1.98 -20.33
N VAL A 174 -15.66 -1.24 -19.39
CA VAL A 174 -16.94 -0.58 -19.50
C VAL A 174 -16.73 0.93 -19.39
N PHE A 175 -15.85 1.45 -18.54
CA PHE A 175 -15.56 2.90 -18.45
C PHE A 175 -14.93 3.49 -19.74
N GLY A 176 -14.40 2.64 -20.64
CA GLY A 176 -14.00 3.07 -21.98
C GLY A 176 -15.14 3.66 -22.81
N LEU A 177 -16.40 3.25 -22.59
CA LEU A 177 -17.57 3.74 -23.35
C LEU A 177 -18.90 3.86 -22.56
N PHE A 178 -19.04 3.26 -21.39
CA PHE A 178 -20.33 3.10 -20.69
C PHE A 178 -20.95 4.37 -20.18
N THR A 179 -20.12 5.33 -19.75
CA THR A 179 -20.60 6.67 -19.39
C THR A 179 -21.29 7.32 -20.58
N GLN A 180 -20.78 7.11 -21.81
CA GLN A 180 -21.40 7.67 -23.01
C GLN A 180 -22.51 6.80 -23.60
N TYR A 181 -22.38 5.46 -23.61
CA TYR A 181 -23.23 4.61 -24.46
C TYR A 181 -24.12 3.62 -23.73
N PHE A 182 -23.71 3.07 -22.59
CA PHE A 182 -24.49 2.01 -21.93
C PHE A 182 -25.40 2.56 -20.84
N VAL A 183 -25.00 3.59 -20.08
CA VAL A 183 -25.96 4.28 -19.19
C VAL A 183 -27.04 4.93 -20.06
N ARG A 184 -26.67 5.63 -21.13
CA ARG A 184 -27.62 6.11 -22.14
C ARG A 184 -28.38 4.99 -22.84
N GLY A 185 -27.76 3.84 -23.08
CA GLY A 185 -28.37 2.71 -23.79
C GLY A 185 -29.38 1.94 -22.93
N ILE A 186 -28.97 1.44 -21.76
CA ILE A 186 -29.84 0.67 -20.85
C ILE A 186 -30.86 1.55 -20.17
N PHE A 187 -30.49 2.70 -19.60
CA PHE A 187 -31.50 3.58 -19.01
C PHE A 187 -32.30 4.29 -20.10
N GLY A 188 -31.70 4.65 -21.24
CA GLY A 188 -32.46 5.17 -22.36
C GLY A 188 -33.42 4.14 -22.95
N TYR A 189 -33.10 2.84 -22.94
CA TYR A 189 -34.00 1.79 -23.45
C TYR A 189 -35.03 1.36 -22.39
N LEU A 190 -34.61 1.03 -21.17
CA LEU A 190 -35.50 0.62 -20.07
C LEU A 190 -36.39 1.76 -19.53
N LEU A 191 -35.93 3.02 -19.61
CA LEU A 191 -36.70 4.19 -19.19
C LEU A 191 -37.14 5.08 -20.36
N SER A 192 -36.97 4.65 -21.62
CA SER A 192 -37.61 5.32 -22.79
C SER A 192 -39.13 5.38 -22.69
N TRP A 193 -39.75 4.61 -21.79
CA TRP A 193 -41.18 4.72 -21.49
C TRP A 193 -41.55 6.17 -21.07
N SER A 194 -40.63 6.94 -20.47
CA SER A 194 -40.88 8.30 -20.01
C SER A 194 -40.40 9.40 -20.97
N ARG A 195 -40.67 9.27 -22.28
CA ARG A 195 -40.31 10.31 -23.28
C ARG A 195 -41.20 11.56 -23.29
N SER A 196 -42.24 11.65 -22.45
CA SER A 196 -43.25 12.71 -22.56
C SER A 196 -43.19 13.82 -21.50
N THR A 197 -42.10 13.96 -20.73
CA THR A 197 -41.97 15.05 -19.76
C THR A 197 -40.60 15.70 -19.88
N ASP A 198 -40.58 16.95 -20.36
CA ASP A 198 -39.44 17.87 -20.50
C ASP A 198 -38.68 18.16 -19.18
N SER A 199 -38.95 17.42 -18.11
CA SER A 199 -38.23 17.51 -16.86
C SER A 199 -36.89 16.77 -16.97
N THR A 200 -35.87 17.48 -17.43
CA THR A 200 -34.45 17.10 -17.49
C THR A 200 -33.86 16.54 -16.18
N TRP A 201 -34.58 16.66 -15.06
CA TRP A 201 -34.15 16.25 -13.72
C TRP A 201 -34.42 14.77 -13.37
N TYR A 202 -35.34 14.08 -14.05
CA TYR A 202 -35.79 12.75 -13.58
C TYR A 202 -35.15 11.55 -14.26
N HIS A 203 -34.20 11.74 -15.19
CA HIS A 203 -33.48 10.61 -15.74
C HIS A 203 -32.41 10.10 -14.74
N PRO A 204 -32.49 8.83 -14.29
CA PRO A 204 -31.50 8.25 -13.36
C PRO A 204 -30.08 8.24 -13.92
N SER A 205 -29.93 8.27 -15.24
CA SER A 205 -28.63 8.48 -15.90
C SER A 205 -28.03 9.84 -15.54
N ASN A 206 -28.86 10.89 -15.52
CA ASN A 206 -28.41 12.22 -15.13
C ASN A 206 -28.04 12.22 -13.65
N LEU A 207 -28.80 11.55 -12.77
CA LEU A 207 -28.43 11.44 -11.36
C LEU A 207 -27.05 10.79 -11.19
N LEU A 208 -26.78 9.69 -11.89
CA LEU A 208 -25.47 9.03 -11.85
C LEU A 208 -24.35 9.93 -12.38
N ASP A 209 -24.61 10.68 -13.45
CA ASP A 209 -23.69 11.66 -14.01
C ASP A 209 -23.42 12.82 -13.02
N TYR A 210 -24.48 13.34 -12.40
CA TYR A 210 -24.42 14.40 -11.37
C TYR A 210 -23.67 13.97 -10.10
N MET A 211 -23.77 12.70 -9.73
CA MET A 211 -23.14 12.13 -8.54
C MET A 211 -21.76 11.52 -8.81
N ASN A 212 -21.26 11.57 -10.05
CA ASN A 212 -19.99 10.97 -10.41
C ASN A 212 -18.82 11.93 -10.07
N PRO A 213 -17.94 11.58 -9.12
CA PRO A 213 -16.80 12.43 -8.75
C PRO A 213 -15.84 12.65 -9.93
N PHE A 214 -15.79 11.73 -10.89
CA PHE A 214 -14.95 11.85 -12.09
C PHE A 214 -15.49 12.87 -13.09
N GLN A 215 -16.81 12.93 -13.27
CA GLN A 215 -17.41 13.96 -14.11
C GLN A 215 -17.30 15.34 -13.47
N LEU A 216 -17.44 15.41 -12.14
CA LEU A 216 -17.18 16.63 -11.40
C LEU A 216 -15.75 17.13 -11.67
N LEU A 217 -14.74 16.26 -11.50
CA LEU A 217 -13.33 16.61 -11.75
C LEU A 217 -13.05 16.94 -13.22
N GLY A 218 -13.64 16.18 -14.17
CA GLY A 218 -13.49 16.45 -15.60
C GLY A 218 -14.19 17.73 -16.06
N SER A 219 -15.19 18.21 -15.31
CA SER A 219 -15.87 19.48 -15.56
C SER A 219 -15.14 20.69 -14.98
N LEU A 220 -14.12 20.49 -14.14
CA LEU A 220 -13.29 21.59 -13.63
C LEU A 220 -12.52 22.24 -14.79
N GLY A 221 -12.70 23.54 -14.99
CA GLY A 221 -12.07 24.31 -16.07
C GLY A 221 -12.66 24.13 -17.48
N PHE A 222 -13.63 23.23 -17.68
CA PHE A 222 -14.25 22.98 -19.00
C PHE A 222 -15.79 22.91 -18.99
N GLY A 223 -16.43 22.81 -17.82
CA GLY A 223 -17.87 22.63 -17.68
C GLY A 223 -18.66 23.92 -17.43
N ASP A 224 -19.99 23.81 -17.50
CA ASP A 224 -20.90 24.90 -17.14
C ASP A 224 -20.83 25.18 -15.62
N PRO A 225 -20.36 26.37 -15.20
CA PRO A 225 -20.23 26.71 -13.78
C PRO A 225 -21.58 26.70 -13.04
N ALA A 226 -22.72 26.85 -13.73
CA ALA A 226 -24.04 26.80 -13.11
C ALA A 226 -24.40 25.41 -12.56
N LEU A 227 -23.84 24.35 -13.14
CA LEU A 227 -24.10 22.97 -12.72
C LEU A 227 -23.18 22.49 -11.60
N LEU A 228 -22.06 23.19 -11.37
CA LEU A 228 -21.03 22.79 -10.42
C LEU A 228 -21.54 22.66 -8.98
N PRO A 229 -22.34 23.60 -8.42
CA PRO A 229 -22.85 23.48 -7.05
C PRO A 229 -23.73 22.24 -6.84
N GLY A 230 -24.63 21.96 -7.78
CA GLY A 230 -25.53 20.81 -7.70
C GLY A 230 -24.77 19.48 -7.73
N ARG A 231 -23.79 19.36 -8.63
CA ARG A 231 -22.90 18.18 -8.71
C ARG A 231 -22.09 18.01 -7.44
N LEU A 232 -21.50 19.10 -6.94
CA LEU A 232 -20.69 19.09 -5.72
C LEU A 232 -21.52 18.65 -4.51
N CYS A 233 -22.71 19.21 -4.31
CA CYS A 233 -23.62 18.80 -3.24
C CYS A 233 -24.03 17.31 -3.36
N GLY A 234 -24.33 16.84 -4.58
CA GLY A 234 -24.66 15.45 -4.84
C GLY A 234 -23.52 14.48 -4.49
N VAL A 235 -22.30 14.79 -4.95
CA VAL A 235 -21.09 14.00 -4.66
C VAL A 235 -20.77 14.00 -3.16
N ILE A 236 -20.78 15.17 -2.51
CA ILE A 236 -20.53 15.28 -1.06
C ILE A 236 -21.59 14.51 -0.27
N GLY A 237 -22.87 14.63 -0.62
CA GLY A 237 -23.97 13.91 0.03
C GLY A 237 -23.82 12.40 -0.10
N LEU A 238 -23.47 11.90 -1.28
CA LEU A 238 -23.25 10.47 -1.53
C LEU A 238 -22.06 9.93 -0.72
N LEU A 239 -20.90 10.60 -0.81
CA LEU A 239 -19.70 10.16 -0.11
C LEU A 239 -19.86 10.29 1.41
N GLY A 240 -20.47 11.37 1.89
CA GLY A 240 -20.78 11.57 3.29
C GLY A 240 -21.74 10.51 3.83
N GLY A 241 -22.83 10.25 3.12
CA GLY A 241 -23.79 9.19 3.47
C GLY A 241 -23.14 7.81 3.52
N PHE A 242 -22.32 7.49 2.52
CA PHE A 242 -21.61 6.21 2.48
C PHE A 242 -20.52 6.08 3.57
N CYS A 243 -19.81 7.16 3.90
CA CYS A 243 -18.92 7.24 5.07
C CYS A 243 -19.69 6.91 6.36
N LEU A 244 -20.86 7.53 6.58
CA LEU A 244 -21.68 7.29 7.77
C LEU A 244 -22.19 5.84 7.84
N LEU A 245 -22.62 5.27 6.72
CA LEU A 245 -23.06 3.88 6.64
C LEU A 245 -21.92 2.89 6.95
N THR A 246 -20.74 3.09 6.35
CA THR A 246 -19.56 2.24 6.58
C THR A 246 -19.01 2.39 8.00
N TYR A 247 -19.05 3.59 8.56
CA TYR A 247 -18.76 3.85 9.96
C TYR A 247 -19.72 3.11 10.90
N GLY A 248 -21.03 3.20 10.65
CA GLY A 248 -22.05 2.48 11.41
C GLY A 248 -21.86 0.95 11.35
N TRP A 249 -21.55 0.43 10.16
CA TRP A 249 -21.24 -0.98 9.96
C TRP A 249 -19.99 -1.41 10.74
N LEU A 250 -18.93 -0.60 10.74
CA LEU A 250 -17.70 -0.87 11.48
C LEU A 250 -17.97 -0.97 12.98
N GLY A 251 -18.68 0.00 13.56
CA GLY A 251 -19.06 -0.01 14.97
C GLY A 251 -19.84 -1.27 15.35
N TRP A 252 -20.81 -1.66 14.52
CA TRP A 252 -21.59 -2.89 14.75
C TRP A 252 -20.77 -4.17 14.62
N ARG A 253 -19.84 -4.24 13.66
CA ARG A 253 -19.14 -5.49 13.30
C ARG A 253 -17.89 -5.77 14.12
N LEU A 254 -17.25 -4.73 14.67
CA LEU A 254 -15.93 -4.80 15.27
C LEU A 254 -15.83 -5.83 16.39
N ARG A 255 -16.75 -5.77 17.37
CA ARG A 255 -16.76 -6.70 18.51
C ARG A 255 -16.94 -8.14 18.06
N ARG A 256 -17.91 -8.39 17.17
CA ARG A 256 -18.13 -9.72 16.59
C ARG A 256 -16.90 -10.20 15.81
N HIS A 257 -16.19 -9.31 15.12
CA HIS A 257 -15.02 -9.67 14.32
C HIS A 257 -13.87 -10.09 15.24
N TYR A 258 -13.63 -9.32 16.30
CA TYR A 258 -12.68 -9.65 17.35
C TYR A 258 -12.98 -11.01 17.98
N TRP A 259 -14.25 -11.27 18.34
CA TRP A 259 -14.66 -12.55 18.90
C TRP A 259 -14.45 -13.72 17.93
N GLU A 260 -14.82 -13.57 16.66
CA GLU A 260 -14.60 -14.60 15.64
C GLU A 260 -13.10 -14.87 15.39
N GLU A 261 -12.28 -13.82 15.42
CA GLU A 261 -10.84 -13.89 15.16
C GLU A 261 -10.08 -14.60 16.29
N ASN A 262 -10.39 -14.24 17.54
CA ASN A 262 -9.67 -14.74 18.73
C ASN A 262 -10.28 -16.01 19.32
N TYR A 263 -11.60 -16.16 19.28
CA TYR A 263 -12.31 -17.28 19.93
C TYR A 263 -13.08 -18.17 18.92
N GLY A 264 -13.59 -17.61 17.83
CA GLY A 264 -14.44 -18.34 16.86
C GLY A 264 -13.71 -19.37 15.98
N GLN A 265 -12.38 -19.34 15.91
CA GLN A 265 -11.60 -20.23 15.04
C GLN A 265 -11.42 -21.66 15.53
N GLN A 266 -11.82 -21.99 16.77
CA GLN A 266 -11.75 -23.39 17.23
C GLN A 266 -12.72 -24.33 16.50
N TYR A 267 -13.72 -23.80 15.78
CA TYR A 267 -14.82 -24.60 15.21
C TYR A 267 -14.60 -25.20 13.80
N ARG A 268 -13.57 -24.80 13.02
CA ARG A 268 -13.29 -25.42 11.70
C ARG A 268 -12.05 -26.32 11.72
N ARG A 269 -12.14 -27.41 12.50
CA ARG A 269 -11.08 -28.44 12.70
C ARG A 269 -10.47 -29.04 11.42
N LYS A 270 -11.17 -29.08 10.28
CA LYS A 270 -10.73 -29.85 9.10
C LYS A 270 -9.45 -29.32 8.42
N GLU A 271 -9.14 -28.02 8.50
CA GLU A 271 -7.88 -27.48 7.98
C GLU A 271 -6.71 -27.59 8.97
N PHE A 272 -6.99 -27.83 10.26
CA PHE A 272 -5.98 -28.02 11.31
C PHE A 272 -5.39 -29.44 11.33
N LEU A 273 -6.02 -30.39 10.65
CA LEU A 273 -5.65 -31.81 10.66
C LEU A 273 -4.71 -32.22 9.52
N LYS A 274 -4.24 -31.28 8.67
CA LYS A 274 -3.17 -31.62 7.73
C LYS A 274 -1.89 -31.86 8.54
N PRO A 275 -1.22 -33.02 8.40
CA PRO A 275 -0.08 -33.37 9.23
C PRO A 275 0.97 -32.27 9.14
N ILE A 276 1.40 -31.82 10.32
CA ILE A 276 2.56 -30.96 10.51
C ILE A 276 3.74 -31.80 10.02
N LYS A 277 4.16 -31.60 8.77
CA LYS A 277 5.35 -32.27 8.20
C LYS A 277 6.61 -31.87 9.01
N GLU A 278 7.75 -32.42 8.63
CA GLU A 278 9.11 -32.15 9.13
C GLU A 278 9.50 -30.66 9.32
N ASN A 279 8.72 -29.70 8.82
CA ASN A 279 8.94 -28.26 8.95
C ASN A 279 7.73 -27.54 9.58
N PRO A 280 7.51 -27.69 10.90
CA PRO A 280 6.37 -27.11 11.61
C PRO A 280 6.31 -25.59 11.51
N LEU A 281 7.48 -24.95 11.54
CA LEU A 281 7.60 -23.49 11.46
C LEU A 281 7.18 -22.97 10.09
N ALA A 282 7.67 -23.57 9.01
CA ALA A 282 7.31 -23.16 7.65
C ALA A 282 5.81 -23.35 7.38
N TRP A 283 5.21 -24.42 7.90
CA TRP A 283 3.78 -24.65 7.83
C TRP A 283 2.99 -23.56 8.58
N TRP A 284 3.39 -23.25 9.82
CA TRP A 284 2.73 -22.23 10.63
C TRP A 284 2.82 -20.86 9.97
N THR A 285 3.99 -20.50 9.45
CA THR A 285 4.21 -19.22 8.79
C THR A 285 3.42 -19.12 7.50
N ALA A 286 3.46 -20.13 6.63
CA ALA A 286 2.64 -20.18 5.43
C ALA A 286 1.15 -19.99 5.76
N ARG A 287 0.67 -20.57 6.85
CA ARG A 287 -0.71 -20.45 7.32
C ARG A 287 -1.04 -19.04 7.81
N ARG A 288 -0.21 -18.45 8.69
CA ARG A 288 -0.42 -17.08 9.21
C ARG A 288 -0.44 -16.06 8.07
N VAL A 289 0.47 -16.24 7.12
CA VAL A 289 0.67 -15.39 5.95
C VAL A 289 -0.49 -15.51 4.96
N SER A 290 -1.02 -16.73 4.80
CA SER A 290 -2.13 -17.03 3.90
C SER A 290 -3.52 -16.66 4.44
N ARG A 291 -3.63 -16.29 5.73
CA ARG A 291 -4.89 -15.79 6.30
C ARG A 291 -5.21 -14.36 5.85
N PHE A 292 -4.18 -13.57 5.54
CA PHE A 292 -4.29 -12.19 5.03
C PHE A 292 -3.57 -12.08 3.68
N ARG A 293 -4.04 -12.84 2.67
CA ARG A 293 -3.37 -12.92 1.35
C ARG A 293 -3.34 -11.61 0.57
N GLY A 294 -4.11 -10.59 0.96
CA GLY A 294 -4.23 -9.37 0.17
C GLY A 294 -4.75 -9.67 -1.24
N ASN A 295 -5.65 -10.66 -1.36
CA ASN A 295 -6.14 -11.18 -2.64
C ASN A 295 -6.71 -10.06 -3.53
N VAL A 296 -7.33 -9.03 -2.96
CA VAL A 296 -7.87 -7.90 -3.74
C VAL A 296 -6.78 -7.21 -4.55
N ASN A 297 -5.66 -6.83 -3.92
CA ASN A 297 -4.55 -6.19 -4.64
C ASN A 297 -3.99 -7.11 -5.72
N LEU A 298 -3.95 -8.41 -5.42
CA LEU A 298 -3.50 -9.40 -6.38
C LEU A 298 -4.45 -9.49 -7.57
N TYR A 299 -5.76 -9.53 -7.34
CA TYR A 299 -6.77 -9.57 -8.38
C TYR A 299 -6.77 -8.29 -9.21
N MET A 300 -6.65 -7.12 -8.59
CA MET A 300 -6.52 -5.86 -9.30
C MET A 300 -5.28 -5.85 -10.18
N GLY A 301 -4.11 -6.19 -9.61
CA GLY A 301 -2.85 -6.30 -10.36
C GLY A 301 -2.97 -7.28 -11.53
N TRP A 302 -3.50 -8.49 -11.29
CA TRP A 302 -3.70 -9.49 -12.33
C TRP A 302 -4.70 -9.07 -13.40
N THR A 303 -5.79 -8.40 -13.03
CA THR A 303 -6.79 -7.95 -14.00
C THR A 303 -6.19 -6.88 -14.89
N THR A 304 -5.51 -5.89 -14.32
CA THR A 304 -4.83 -4.84 -15.09
C THR A 304 -3.74 -5.42 -15.99
N ILE A 305 -2.88 -6.28 -15.44
CA ILE A 305 -1.77 -6.88 -16.19
C ILE A 305 -2.29 -7.83 -17.26
N GLY A 306 -3.30 -8.65 -16.96
CA GLY A 306 -3.91 -9.59 -17.89
C GLY A 306 -4.64 -8.89 -19.03
N LEU A 307 -5.38 -7.82 -18.74
CA LEU A 307 -6.03 -6.99 -19.78
C LEU A 307 -4.98 -6.31 -20.67
N TYR A 308 -3.95 -5.71 -20.09
CA TYR A 308 -2.89 -5.08 -20.87
C TYR A 308 -2.09 -6.10 -21.69
N SER A 309 -1.81 -7.28 -21.14
CA SER A 309 -1.17 -8.38 -21.87
C SER A 309 -2.03 -8.84 -23.05
N SER A 310 -3.35 -8.91 -22.87
CA SER A 310 -4.29 -9.21 -23.95
C SER A 310 -4.30 -8.11 -25.00
N TYR A 311 -4.24 -6.84 -24.58
CA TYR A 311 -4.11 -5.70 -25.49
C TYR A 311 -2.84 -5.75 -26.33
N LEU A 312 -1.70 -6.13 -25.75
CA LEU A 312 -0.46 -6.31 -26.52
C LEU A 312 -0.61 -7.38 -27.60
N ILE A 313 -1.22 -8.52 -27.25
CA ILE A 313 -1.42 -9.66 -28.16
C ILE A 313 -2.41 -9.32 -29.29
N PHE A 314 -3.51 -8.65 -28.96
CA PHE A 314 -4.62 -8.39 -29.88
C PHE A 314 -4.69 -6.94 -30.34
N LYS A 315 -3.59 -6.18 -30.28
CA LYS A 315 -3.59 -4.72 -30.46
C LYS A 315 -4.36 -4.25 -31.70
N GLU A 316 -4.18 -4.92 -32.84
CA GLU A 316 -4.84 -4.56 -34.11
C GLU A 316 -6.34 -4.87 -34.14
N GLN A 317 -6.77 -5.87 -33.36
CA GLN A 317 -8.16 -6.31 -33.25
C GLN A 317 -8.79 -5.86 -31.93
N TRP A 318 -8.10 -5.01 -31.16
CA TRP A 318 -8.53 -4.64 -29.84
C TRP A 318 -9.82 -3.83 -29.97
N PRO A 319 -10.93 -4.30 -29.39
CA PRO A 319 -12.17 -3.58 -29.57
C PRO A 319 -12.06 -2.19 -28.91
N PRO A 320 -12.38 -1.09 -29.61
CA PRO A 320 -12.27 0.26 -29.05
C PRO A 320 -13.07 0.43 -27.74
N TRP A 321 -14.15 -0.34 -27.61
CA TRP A 321 -14.99 -0.38 -26.43
C TRP A 321 -14.33 -1.00 -25.21
N LEU A 322 -13.30 -1.83 -25.38
CA LEU A 322 -12.58 -2.53 -24.32
C LEU A 322 -11.46 -1.65 -23.73
N GLY A 323 -11.74 -0.36 -23.52
CA GLY A 323 -10.84 0.55 -22.81
C GLY A 323 -9.52 0.86 -23.53
N GLU A 324 -9.52 1.01 -24.86
CA GLU A 324 -8.31 1.28 -25.66
C GLU A 324 -7.48 2.47 -25.11
N HIS A 325 -8.14 3.56 -24.71
CA HIS A 325 -7.48 4.75 -24.15
C HIS A 325 -6.69 4.45 -22.87
N LEU A 326 -7.20 3.56 -22.01
CA LEU A 326 -6.49 3.13 -20.82
C LEU A 326 -5.26 2.29 -21.19
N MET A 327 -5.38 1.43 -22.19
CA MET A 327 -4.25 0.64 -22.68
C MET A 327 -3.19 1.52 -23.34
N MET A 328 -3.60 2.51 -24.12
CA MET A 328 -2.72 3.54 -24.66
C MET A 328 -2.03 4.33 -23.54
N PHE A 329 -2.75 4.69 -22.47
CA PHE A 329 -2.16 5.32 -21.29
C PHE A 329 -1.06 4.43 -20.67
N PHE A 330 -1.31 3.14 -20.49
CA PHE A 330 -0.26 2.22 -20.02
C PHE A 330 0.93 2.16 -20.96
N THR A 331 0.70 2.11 -22.28
CA THR A 331 1.77 2.17 -23.29
C THR A 331 2.56 3.48 -23.20
N MET A 332 1.89 4.62 -23.01
CA MET A 332 2.53 5.93 -22.81
C MET A 332 3.35 5.98 -21.52
N MET A 333 2.89 5.33 -20.47
CA MET A 333 3.66 5.17 -19.22
C MET A 333 4.85 4.21 -19.34
N GLY A 334 5.09 3.59 -20.51
CA GLY A 334 6.20 2.67 -20.76
C GLY A 334 5.79 1.20 -20.92
N GLY A 335 4.50 0.90 -20.88
CA GLY A 335 3.93 -0.39 -21.26
C GLY A 335 4.46 -1.57 -20.46
N ALA A 336 4.79 -2.67 -21.15
CA ALA A 336 5.33 -3.88 -20.54
C ALA A 336 6.63 -3.62 -19.76
N ALA A 337 7.44 -2.66 -20.23
CA ALA A 337 8.70 -2.29 -19.61
C ALA A 337 8.53 -1.71 -18.20
N VAL A 338 7.40 -1.05 -17.93
CA VAL A 338 7.09 -0.52 -16.59
C VAL A 338 6.20 -1.47 -15.80
N LEU A 339 5.17 -2.04 -16.44
CA LEU A 339 4.20 -2.88 -15.74
C LEU A 339 4.80 -4.18 -15.22
N GLY A 340 5.71 -4.81 -15.97
CA GLY A 340 6.38 -6.05 -15.53
C GLY A 340 7.24 -5.84 -14.28
N PRO A 341 8.23 -4.92 -14.30
CA PRO A 341 9.02 -4.59 -13.11
C PRO A 341 8.17 -4.05 -11.94
N ALA A 342 7.13 -3.27 -12.20
CA ALA A 342 6.21 -2.82 -11.15
C ALA A 342 5.47 -3.99 -10.49
N ALA A 343 4.94 -4.93 -11.27
CA ALA A 343 4.30 -6.14 -10.77
C ALA A 343 5.29 -6.95 -9.92
N LEU A 344 6.51 -7.16 -10.43
CA LEU A 344 7.57 -7.82 -9.68
C LEU A 344 7.84 -7.11 -8.35
N GLN A 345 8.00 -5.79 -8.36
CA GLN A 345 8.21 -4.96 -7.17
C GLN A 345 7.10 -5.11 -6.14
N PHE A 346 5.82 -5.17 -6.56
CA PHE A 346 4.69 -5.44 -5.67
C PHE A 346 4.79 -6.83 -5.02
N GLY A 347 5.26 -7.83 -5.76
CA GLY A 347 5.56 -9.17 -5.24
C GLY A 347 6.66 -9.18 -4.17
N LEU A 348 7.57 -8.21 -4.20
CA LEU A 348 8.69 -8.08 -3.25
C LEU A 348 8.34 -7.33 -1.97
N VAL A 349 7.23 -6.57 -1.93
CA VAL A 349 6.77 -5.91 -0.70
C VAL A 349 6.70 -6.86 0.51
N PRO A 350 6.02 -8.02 0.46
CA PRO A 350 6.00 -8.95 1.60
C PRO A 350 7.39 -9.45 2.00
N ILE A 351 8.33 -9.50 1.06
CA ILE A 351 9.73 -9.90 1.30
C ILE A 351 10.46 -8.79 2.06
N GLY A 352 10.34 -7.54 1.63
CA GLY A 352 11.00 -6.39 2.25
C GLY A 352 10.55 -6.13 3.69
N PHE A 353 9.31 -6.52 3.99
CA PHE A 353 8.72 -6.42 5.33
C PHE A 353 8.69 -7.78 6.06
N LEU A 354 9.70 -8.63 5.85
CA LEU A 354 9.78 -9.94 6.49
C LEU A 354 9.63 -9.87 8.02
N ASN A 355 10.17 -8.82 8.68
CA ASN A 355 9.94 -8.65 10.12
C ASN A 355 8.47 -8.42 10.46
N GLY A 356 7.70 -7.67 9.68
CA GLY A 356 6.26 -7.51 9.92
C GLY A 356 5.45 -8.80 9.76
N LEU A 357 6.05 -9.82 9.13
CA LEU A 357 5.46 -11.13 8.91
C LEU A 357 5.69 -12.09 10.09
N TRP A 358 6.78 -11.91 10.83
CA TRP A 358 7.15 -12.72 12.00
C TRP A 358 6.96 -11.98 13.33
N ASP A 359 7.49 -10.75 13.41
CA ASP A 359 7.60 -9.89 14.60
C ASP A 359 6.94 -8.54 14.34
N SER A 360 5.60 -8.47 14.34
CA SER A 360 4.95 -7.17 14.16
C SER A 360 5.15 -6.21 15.34
N ASN A 361 5.70 -6.71 16.46
CA ASN A 361 6.09 -5.94 17.63
C ASN A 361 7.17 -6.66 18.45
N GLN A 362 7.77 -5.93 19.40
CA GLN A 362 8.78 -6.45 20.32
C GLN A 362 8.33 -7.69 21.09
N GLN A 363 7.05 -7.77 21.50
CA GLN A 363 6.54 -8.92 22.25
C GLN A 363 6.52 -10.21 21.41
N GLN A 364 6.13 -10.14 20.14
CA GLN A 364 6.17 -11.28 19.22
C GLN A 364 7.62 -11.72 18.96
N ARG A 365 8.54 -10.75 18.90
CA ARG A 365 9.97 -11.02 18.78
C ARG A 365 10.51 -11.77 20.00
N VAL A 366 10.16 -11.34 21.21
CA VAL A 366 10.48 -12.04 22.46
C VAL A 366 9.87 -13.44 22.46
N GLY A 367 8.59 -13.58 22.10
CA GLY A 367 7.94 -14.89 22.01
C GLY A 367 8.59 -15.83 20.99
N ARG A 368 9.12 -15.32 19.87
CA ARG A 368 9.92 -16.12 18.93
C ARG A 368 11.24 -16.58 19.55
N LEU A 369 11.90 -15.70 20.30
CA LEU A 369 13.15 -16.01 20.98
C LEU A 369 12.96 -17.05 22.07
N GLU A 370 11.89 -16.94 22.85
CA GLU A 370 11.46 -17.98 23.78
C GLU A 370 11.25 -19.29 23.05
N LEU A 371 10.59 -19.28 21.89
CA LEU A 371 10.38 -20.47 21.09
C LEU A 371 11.71 -21.06 20.58
N LEU A 372 12.65 -20.24 20.14
CA LEU A 372 14.02 -20.65 19.76
C LEU A 372 14.80 -21.25 20.93
N LEU A 373 14.66 -20.69 22.13
CA LEU A 373 15.37 -21.17 23.33
C LEU A 373 14.75 -22.46 23.90
N VAL A 374 13.46 -22.69 23.67
CA VAL A 374 12.70 -23.80 24.24
C VAL A 374 12.54 -24.97 23.24
N THR A 375 12.94 -24.81 21.98
CA THR A 375 12.79 -25.84 20.94
C THR A 375 14.07 -26.05 20.14
N ASP A 376 14.19 -27.19 19.44
CA ASP A 376 15.34 -27.53 18.58
C ASP A 376 15.36 -26.80 17.23
N LEU A 377 14.72 -25.63 17.14
CA LEU A 377 14.66 -24.86 15.90
C LEU A 377 16.02 -24.23 15.58
N THR A 378 16.43 -24.33 14.33
CA THR A 378 17.69 -23.78 13.81
C THR A 378 17.45 -22.57 12.91
N ALA A 379 18.52 -21.81 12.63
CA ALA A 379 18.50 -20.73 11.64
C ALA A 379 17.95 -21.17 10.27
N ARG A 380 18.13 -22.44 9.88
CA ARG A 380 17.64 -22.99 8.62
C ARG A 380 16.12 -23.08 8.58
N ASP A 381 15.49 -23.40 9.70
CA ASP A 381 14.02 -23.50 9.79
C ASP A 381 13.37 -22.13 9.60
N PHE A 382 13.98 -21.08 10.19
CA PHE A 382 13.56 -19.69 9.98
C PHE A 382 13.79 -19.21 8.56
N PHE A 383 14.90 -19.59 7.95
CA PHE A 383 15.17 -19.31 6.55
C PHE A 383 14.10 -19.92 5.65
N TRP A 384 13.84 -21.23 5.78
CA TRP A 384 12.82 -21.92 4.97
C TRP A 384 11.42 -21.39 5.21
N GLY A 385 11.04 -21.14 6.48
CA GLY A 385 9.76 -20.51 6.79
C GLY A 385 9.63 -19.13 6.14
N SER A 386 10.70 -18.37 6.09
CA SER A 386 10.74 -17.03 5.49
C SER A 386 10.66 -17.09 3.97
N VAL A 387 11.36 -18.04 3.34
CA VAL A 387 11.28 -18.30 1.89
C VAL A 387 9.86 -18.69 1.50
N VAL A 388 9.27 -19.68 2.19
CA VAL A 388 7.91 -20.15 1.91
C VAL A 388 6.88 -19.04 2.09
N ALA A 389 7.00 -18.25 3.16
CA ALA A 389 6.13 -17.12 3.42
C ALA A 389 6.21 -16.05 2.33
N SER A 390 7.43 -15.65 1.98
CA SER A 390 7.75 -14.68 0.94
C SER A 390 7.19 -15.12 -0.41
N TRP A 391 7.50 -16.37 -0.81
CA TRP A 391 7.05 -16.94 -2.07
C TRP A 391 5.53 -17.08 -2.13
N THR A 392 4.88 -17.52 -1.05
CA THR A 392 3.42 -17.70 -1.04
C THR A 392 2.67 -16.40 -1.31
N ARG A 393 3.21 -15.24 -0.90
CA ARG A 393 2.61 -13.93 -1.19
C ARG A 393 3.06 -13.34 -2.52
N GLY A 394 4.34 -13.48 -2.87
CA GLY A 394 4.93 -12.82 -4.04
C GLY A 394 4.72 -13.56 -5.37
N LYS A 395 4.57 -14.89 -5.36
CA LYS A 395 4.62 -15.72 -6.58
C LYS A 395 3.61 -15.33 -7.65
N TRP A 396 2.43 -14.85 -7.25
CA TRP A 396 1.39 -14.49 -8.20
C TRP A 396 1.68 -13.16 -8.88
N TYR A 397 2.34 -12.21 -8.22
CA TYR A 397 2.81 -11.00 -8.86
C TYR A 397 3.99 -11.27 -9.79
N PHE A 398 4.89 -12.19 -9.39
CA PHE A 398 5.97 -12.68 -10.25
C PHE A 398 5.41 -13.35 -11.53
N ALA A 399 4.39 -14.18 -11.38
CA ALA A 399 3.69 -14.78 -12.52
C ALA A 399 3.00 -13.72 -13.40
N ALA A 400 2.39 -12.67 -12.81
CA ALA A 400 1.82 -11.58 -13.58
C ALA A 400 2.89 -10.82 -14.39
N ALA A 401 4.05 -10.53 -13.79
CA ALA A 401 5.19 -9.95 -14.49
C ALA A 401 5.66 -10.83 -15.66
N THR A 402 5.72 -12.15 -15.43
CA THR A 402 6.08 -13.12 -16.48
C THR A 402 5.08 -13.12 -17.63
N VAL A 403 3.77 -13.02 -17.33
CA VAL A 403 2.71 -12.99 -18.35
C VAL A 403 2.83 -11.75 -19.24
N VAL A 404 3.06 -10.57 -18.68
CA VAL A 404 3.20 -9.36 -19.52
C VAL A 404 4.47 -9.35 -20.35
N TRP A 405 5.57 -9.89 -19.83
CA TRP A 405 6.79 -10.05 -20.64
C TRP A 405 6.61 -11.09 -21.74
N ALA A 406 5.92 -12.20 -21.48
CA ALA A 406 5.60 -13.18 -22.50
C ALA A 406 4.66 -12.60 -23.59
N ALA A 407 3.68 -11.78 -23.18
CA ALA A 407 2.80 -11.09 -24.12
C ALA A 407 3.56 -10.06 -24.99
N SER A 408 4.51 -9.32 -24.39
CA SER A 408 5.39 -8.41 -25.13
C SER A 408 6.30 -9.15 -26.12
N ALA A 409 6.81 -10.34 -25.75
CA ALA A 409 7.55 -11.20 -26.66
C ALA A 409 6.68 -11.75 -27.80
N TYR A 410 5.44 -12.14 -27.49
CA TYR A 410 4.46 -12.57 -28.49
C TYR A 410 4.10 -11.44 -29.47
N ALA A 411 3.95 -10.22 -28.97
CA ALA A 411 3.71 -9.02 -29.77
C ALA A 411 4.95 -8.51 -30.52
N ALA A 412 6.07 -9.26 -30.48
CA ALA A 412 7.35 -8.93 -31.10
C ALA A 412 7.95 -7.57 -30.65
N GLU A 413 7.55 -7.05 -29.48
CA GLU A 413 8.18 -5.86 -28.89
C GLU A 413 9.55 -6.19 -28.27
N ILE A 414 9.73 -7.42 -27.80
CA ILE A 414 11.00 -7.99 -27.32
C ILE A 414 11.20 -9.39 -27.89
N THR A 415 12.42 -9.91 -27.89
CA THR A 415 12.68 -11.30 -28.32
C THR A 415 12.34 -12.31 -27.20
N TRP A 416 12.05 -13.56 -27.58
CA TRP A 416 11.89 -14.65 -26.61
C TRP A 416 13.14 -14.89 -25.75
N GLY A 417 14.34 -14.66 -26.29
CA GLY A 417 15.59 -14.70 -25.53
C GLY A 417 15.64 -13.62 -24.45
N THR A 418 15.22 -12.40 -24.79
CA THR A 418 15.08 -11.29 -23.84
C THR A 418 14.05 -11.59 -22.75
N PHE A 419 12.92 -12.23 -23.11
CA PHE A 419 11.94 -12.71 -22.14
C PHE A 419 12.53 -13.71 -21.13
N LEU A 420 13.25 -14.73 -21.59
CA LEU A 420 13.90 -15.70 -20.70
C LEU A 420 14.92 -15.02 -19.78
N LEU A 421 15.65 -14.04 -20.31
CA LEU A 421 16.59 -13.25 -19.54
C LEU A 421 15.88 -12.39 -18.48
N LEU A 422 14.76 -11.73 -18.81
CA LEU A 422 13.93 -11.00 -17.86
C LEU A 422 13.43 -11.91 -16.73
N PHE A 423 12.99 -13.13 -17.05
CA PHE A 423 12.59 -14.11 -16.06
C PHE A 423 13.73 -14.50 -15.11
N LEU A 424 14.93 -14.76 -15.66
CA LEU A 424 16.12 -15.11 -14.88
C LEU A 424 16.59 -13.93 -14.00
N CYS A 425 16.78 -12.75 -14.59
CA CYS A 425 17.14 -11.53 -13.86
C CYS A 425 16.09 -11.16 -12.81
N GLY A 426 14.80 -11.35 -13.12
CA GLY A 426 13.71 -11.14 -12.18
C GLY A 426 13.78 -12.10 -10.99
N THR A 427 14.12 -13.36 -11.25
CA THR A 427 14.35 -14.37 -10.19
C THR A 427 15.56 -13.99 -9.33
N ILE A 428 16.67 -13.59 -9.94
CA ILE A 428 17.85 -13.09 -9.21
C ILE A 428 17.46 -11.89 -8.35
N TYR A 429 16.69 -10.94 -8.90
CA TYR A 429 16.24 -9.78 -8.14
C TYR A 429 15.42 -10.17 -6.90
N VAL A 430 14.51 -11.14 -7.02
CA VAL A 430 13.76 -11.70 -5.88
C VAL A 430 14.70 -12.29 -4.83
N VAL A 431 15.70 -13.07 -5.25
CA VAL A 431 16.70 -13.68 -4.35
C VAL A 431 17.50 -12.60 -3.62
N CYS A 432 18.00 -11.58 -4.34
CA CYS A 432 18.74 -10.47 -3.74
C CYS A 432 17.91 -9.70 -2.72
N PHE A 433 16.66 -9.40 -3.06
CA PHE A 433 15.72 -8.71 -2.17
C PHE A 433 15.46 -9.54 -0.90
N PHE A 434 15.26 -10.85 -1.06
CA PHE A 434 15.09 -11.79 0.04
C PHE A 434 16.34 -11.86 0.91
N SER A 435 17.54 -11.95 0.34
CA SER A 435 18.79 -12.01 1.10
C SER A 435 18.99 -10.80 1.99
N ILE A 436 18.72 -9.59 1.47
CA ILE A 436 18.83 -8.34 2.23
C ILE A 436 17.79 -8.31 3.36
N ALA A 437 16.54 -8.66 3.06
CA ALA A 437 15.47 -8.70 4.05
C ALA A 437 15.72 -9.75 5.14
N PHE A 438 16.16 -10.95 4.76
CA PHE A 438 16.49 -12.03 5.68
C PHE A 438 17.70 -11.69 6.55
N ARG A 439 18.72 -11.01 6.01
CA ARG A 439 19.85 -10.53 6.82
C ARG A 439 19.42 -9.50 7.86
N ASN A 440 18.55 -8.57 7.47
CA ASN A 440 18.01 -7.57 8.40
C ASN A 440 17.10 -8.20 9.47
N PHE A 441 16.33 -9.22 9.08
CA PHE A 441 15.56 -10.07 9.98
C PHE A 441 16.47 -10.79 10.98
N ALA A 442 17.53 -11.46 10.50
CA ALA A 442 18.49 -12.20 11.32
C ALA A 442 19.21 -11.33 12.35
N ARG A 443 19.54 -10.08 11.98
CA ARG A 443 20.21 -9.12 12.87
C ARG A 443 19.33 -8.59 14.01
N LEU A 444 18.04 -8.93 14.03
CA LEU A 444 17.07 -8.42 15.01
C LEU A 444 17.10 -6.89 15.17
N ARG A 445 17.42 -6.16 14.11
CA ARG A 445 17.43 -4.69 14.16
C ARG A 445 16.04 -4.17 14.51
N GLY A 446 15.97 -3.01 15.17
CA GLY A 446 14.72 -2.44 15.65
C GLY A 446 13.66 -2.34 14.54
N ASP A 447 12.37 -2.39 14.91
CA ASP A 447 11.25 -2.35 13.96
C ASP A 447 11.35 -1.17 12.97
N ARG A 448 11.85 -0.03 13.46
CA ARG A 448 12.09 1.18 12.65
C ARG A 448 13.10 0.95 11.54
N GLU A 449 14.25 0.35 11.83
CA GLU A 449 15.28 0.11 10.83
C GLU A 449 14.78 -0.84 9.75
N THR A 450 14.05 -1.88 10.16
CA THR A 450 13.52 -2.83 9.17
C THR A 450 12.43 -2.22 8.33
N ALA A 451 11.55 -1.41 8.92
CA ALA A 451 10.55 -0.67 8.16
C ALA A 451 11.21 0.32 7.18
N ASN A 452 12.30 0.97 7.58
CA ASN A 452 13.07 1.84 6.70
C ASN A 452 13.70 1.06 5.55
N TRP A 453 14.32 -0.09 5.81
CA TRP A 453 14.86 -0.95 4.77
C TRP A 453 13.78 -1.46 3.81
N GLY A 454 12.65 -1.94 4.35
CA GLY A 454 11.50 -2.34 3.55
C GLY A 454 11.03 -1.19 2.66
N LEU A 455 10.91 0.03 3.18
CA LEU A 455 10.49 1.21 2.42
C LEU A 455 11.54 1.67 1.40
N SER A 456 12.82 1.70 1.77
CA SER A 456 13.93 2.01 0.85
C SER A 456 13.98 1.02 -0.30
N MET A 457 13.77 -0.27 -0.04
CA MET A 457 13.83 -1.29 -1.08
C MET A 457 12.57 -1.33 -1.95
N THR A 458 11.39 -1.05 -1.38
CA THR A 458 10.10 -1.12 -2.09
C THR A 458 9.67 0.16 -2.79
N VAL A 459 10.11 1.32 -2.29
CA VAL A 459 9.77 2.65 -2.82
C VAL A 459 11.03 3.42 -3.21
N GLY A 460 12.05 3.41 -2.35
CA GLY A 460 13.29 4.14 -2.56
C GLY A 460 14.02 3.73 -3.84
N ILE A 461 14.28 2.42 -4.03
CA ILE A 461 14.96 1.90 -5.23
C ILE A 461 14.18 2.26 -6.50
N PRO A 462 12.86 1.98 -6.62
CA PRO A 462 12.09 2.42 -7.78
C PRO A 462 12.21 3.92 -8.05
N MET A 463 12.08 4.77 -7.03
CA MET A 463 12.17 6.23 -7.18
C MET A 463 13.55 6.69 -7.64
N VAL A 464 14.62 6.09 -7.08
CA VAL A 464 16.00 6.36 -7.49
C VAL A 464 16.23 5.91 -8.93
N THR A 465 15.79 4.70 -9.30
CA THR A 465 15.88 4.19 -10.67
C THR A 465 15.15 5.12 -11.65
N ILE A 466 13.91 5.52 -11.34
CA ILE A 466 13.15 6.48 -12.15
C ILE A 466 13.89 7.81 -12.28
N GLY A 467 14.40 8.35 -11.17
CA GLY A 467 15.16 9.60 -11.16
C GLY A 467 16.42 9.54 -12.03
N ILE A 468 17.16 8.42 -11.99
CA ILE A 468 18.36 8.22 -12.80
C ILE A 468 18.02 8.19 -14.30
N PHE A 469 16.95 7.48 -14.71
CA PHE A 469 16.51 7.49 -16.10
C PHE A 469 15.98 8.85 -16.54
N TRP A 470 15.27 9.56 -15.66
CA TRP A 470 14.78 10.90 -15.93
C TRP A 470 15.93 11.90 -16.17
N LEU A 471 17.03 11.76 -15.43
CA LEU A 471 18.28 12.52 -15.65
C LEU A 471 19.09 12.07 -16.87
N LYS A 472 18.56 11.13 -17.68
CA LYS A 472 19.21 10.54 -18.87
C LYS A 472 20.54 9.83 -18.57
N TRP A 473 20.72 9.36 -17.33
CA TRP A 473 21.90 8.59 -16.93
C TRP A 473 21.65 7.08 -17.09
N GLY A 474 21.29 6.67 -18.31
CA GLY A 474 20.84 5.31 -18.62
C GLY A 474 21.79 4.21 -18.14
N LEU A 475 23.10 4.42 -18.32
CA LEU A 475 24.14 3.48 -17.88
C LEU A 475 24.14 3.28 -16.36
N LEU A 476 24.04 4.37 -15.58
CA LEU A 476 23.93 4.29 -14.12
C LEU A 476 22.61 3.60 -13.71
N GLY A 477 21.55 3.85 -14.46
CA GLY A 477 20.24 3.22 -14.23
C GLY A 477 20.32 1.69 -14.38
N ALA A 478 21.07 1.22 -15.37
CA ALA A 478 21.30 -0.20 -15.63
C ALA A 478 21.98 -0.95 -14.47
N PHE A 479 22.78 -0.25 -13.66
CA PHE A 479 23.40 -0.84 -12.48
C PHE A 479 22.40 -1.07 -11.34
N THR A 480 21.23 -0.43 -11.34
CA THR A 480 20.19 -0.72 -10.36
C THR A 480 19.49 -2.04 -10.73
N PRO A 481 19.16 -2.94 -9.78
CA PRO A 481 18.54 -4.23 -10.10
C PRO A 481 17.22 -4.08 -10.87
N LEU A 482 16.43 -3.07 -10.51
CA LEU A 482 15.17 -2.76 -11.19
C LEU A 482 15.40 -2.11 -12.57
N GLY A 483 16.43 -1.26 -12.68
CA GLY A 483 16.74 -0.58 -13.94
C GLY A 483 17.26 -1.51 -15.03
N GLY A 484 18.01 -2.55 -14.66
CA GLY A 484 18.39 -3.61 -15.61
C GLY A 484 17.17 -4.35 -16.18
N LEU A 485 16.17 -4.67 -15.33
CA LEU A 485 14.91 -5.28 -15.78
C LEU A 485 14.08 -4.34 -16.65
N TYR A 486 14.02 -3.05 -16.28
CA TYR A 486 13.35 -2.03 -17.09
C TYR A 486 13.97 -1.93 -18.48
N LEU A 487 15.30 -1.86 -18.56
CA LEU A 487 16.04 -1.76 -19.83
C LEU A 487 15.83 -3.00 -20.70
N LEU A 488 15.94 -4.21 -20.14
CA LEU A 488 15.70 -5.44 -20.90
C LEU A 488 14.26 -5.52 -21.44
N ALA A 489 13.29 -4.93 -20.73
CA ALA A 489 11.90 -4.96 -21.14
C ALA A 489 11.52 -3.85 -22.13
N LEU A 490 12.44 -2.94 -22.48
CA LEU A 490 12.24 -1.96 -23.53
C LEU A 490 12.47 -2.57 -24.93
N PRO A 491 11.83 -2.04 -25.97
CA PRO A 491 12.19 -2.32 -27.36
C PRO A 491 13.65 -1.97 -27.67
N GLU A 492 14.26 -2.68 -28.62
CA GLU A 492 15.70 -2.58 -28.95
C GLU A 492 16.14 -1.17 -29.35
N ASP A 493 15.35 -0.47 -30.15
CA ASP A 493 15.59 0.92 -30.57
C ASP A 493 15.70 1.86 -29.37
N ARG A 494 14.83 1.67 -28.36
CA ARG A 494 14.85 2.46 -27.12
C ARG A 494 16.01 2.08 -26.20
N GLN A 495 16.40 0.80 -26.15
CA GLN A 495 17.58 0.37 -25.41
C GLN A 495 18.83 1.08 -25.96
N GLN A 496 19.00 1.07 -27.28
CA GLN A 496 20.10 1.75 -27.96
C GLN A 496 20.07 3.25 -27.74
N ALA A 497 18.90 3.90 -27.80
CA ALA A 497 18.76 5.33 -27.56
C ALA A 497 19.13 5.76 -26.13
N ILE A 498 18.86 4.90 -25.13
CA ILE A 498 19.13 5.21 -23.71
C ILE A 498 20.59 4.93 -23.32
N LEU A 499 21.17 3.84 -23.83
CA LEU A 499 22.50 3.38 -23.41
C LEU A 499 23.62 3.73 -24.39
N GLY A 500 23.30 3.97 -25.67
CA GLY A 500 24.28 4.02 -26.75
C GLY A 500 24.98 2.67 -26.99
N LEU A 501 24.41 1.57 -26.49
CA LEU A 501 24.95 0.21 -26.62
C LEU A 501 24.06 -0.61 -27.55
N SER A 502 24.64 -1.57 -28.26
CA SER A 502 23.88 -2.61 -28.98
C SER A 502 23.03 -3.44 -28.00
N SER A 503 22.03 -4.16 -28.52
CA SER A 503 21.25 -5.14 -27.73
C SER A 503 22.14 -6.16 -27.04
N THR A 504 23.14 -6.70 -27.75
CA THR A 504 24.16 -7.60 -27.17
C THR A 504 24.94 -6.94 -26.03
N GLY A 505 25.36 -5.68 -26.18
CA GLY A 505 26.06 -4.93 -25.14
C GLY A 505 25.18 -4.71 -23.90
N THR A 506 23.90 -4.38 -24.11
CA THR A 506 22.90 -4.23 -23.04
C THR A 506 22.68 -5.54 -22.29
N ILE A 507 22.53 -6.65 -23.02
CA ILE A 507 22.38 -8.00 -22.44
C ILE A 507 23.60 -8.36 -21.58
N LEU A 508 24.82 -8.20 -22.11
CA LEU A 508 26.05 -8.51 -21.38
C LEU A 508 26.18 -7.67 -20.10
N LEU A 509 25.87 -6.37 -20.18
CA LEU A 509 25.86 -5.48 -19.02
C LEU A 509 24.88 -5.97 -17.94
N VAL A 510 23.62 -6.23 -18.31
CA VAL A 510 22.58 -6.61 -17.35
C VAL A 510 22.86 -8.00 -16.76
N VAL A 511 23.38 -8.96 -17.55
CA VAL A 511 23.79 -10.26 -17.04
C VAL A 511 24.96 -10.13 -16.06
N GLY A 512 26.00 -9.37 -16.42
CA GLY A 512 27.16 -9.15 -15.56
C GLY A 512 26.75 -8.54 -14.21
N VAL A 513 25.93 -7.49 -14.24
CA VAL A 513 25.36 -6.85 -13.05
C VAL A 513 24.51 -7.82 -12.22
N SER A 514 23.66 -8.63 -12.87
CA SER A 514 22.81 -9.62 -12.20
C SER A 514 23.63 -10.70 -11.50
N LEU A 515 24.72 -11.18 -12.11
CA LEU A 515 25.61 -12.16 -11.49
C LEU A 515 26.31 -11.61 -10.24
N VAL A 516 26.77 -10.34 -10.29
CA VAL A 516 27.33 -9.67 -9.10
C VAL A 516 26.29 -9.62 -7.97
N TYR A 517 25.04 -9.27 -8.29
CA TYR A 517 23.95 -9.27 -7.32
C TYR A 517 23.65 -10.66 -6.75
N LEU A 518 23.67 -11.70 -7.57
CA LEU A 518 23.46 -13.07 -7.14
C LEU A 518 24.56 -13.53 -6.17
N CYS A 519 25.83 -13.28 -6.49
CA CYS A 519 26.96 -13.58 -5.61
C CYS A 519 26.83 -12.86 -4.26
N GLY A 520 26.49 -11.57 -4.28
CA GLY A 520 26.21 -10.80 -3.06
C GLY A 520 25.04 -11.36 -2.25
N ALA A 521 23.98 -11.80 -2.92
CA ALA A 521 22.81 -12.40 -2.29
C ALA A 521 23.12 -13.74 -1.60
N ILE A 522 23.90 -14.60 -2.26
CA ILE A 522 24.37 -15.87 -1.70
C ILE A 522 25.26 -15.61 -0.47
N PHE A 523 26.19 -14.66 -0.57
CA PHE A 523 27.05 -14.27 0.55
C PHE A 523 26.25 -13.74 1.75
N LEU A 524 25.23 -12.90 1.51
CA LEU A 524 24.35 -12.38 2.56
C LEU A 524 23.54 -13.48 3.24
N ILE A 525 23.01 -14.46 2.49
CA ILE A 525 22.30 -15.60 3.06
C ILE A 525 23.25 -16.46 3.89
N TRP A 526 24.41 -16.79 3.35
CA TRP A 526 25.41 -17.62 4.04
C TRP A 526 25.86 -16.97 5.34
N THR A 527 26.17 -15.67 5.32
CA THR A 527 26.55 -14.93 6.54
C THR A 527 25.40 -14.79 7.53
N ALA A 528 24.16 -14.59 7.06
CA ALA A 528 22.98 -14.54 7.92
C ALA A 528 22.77 -15.87 8.65
N LEU A 529 22.83 -17.00 7.93
CA LEU A 529 22.68 -18.33 8.50
C LEU A 529 23.78 -18.66 9.52
N ARG A 530 25.03 -18.31 9.22
CA ARG A 530 26.17 -18.61 10.10
C ARG A 530 26.19 -17.78 11.38
N LYS A 531 25.70 -16.52 11.33
CA LYS A 531 25.71 -15.59 12.47
C LYS A 531 24.38 -15.52 13.22
N PHE A 532 23.35 -16.21 12.74
CA PHE A 532 21.98 -16.10 13.26
C PHE A 532 21.93 -16.31 14.78
N ASP A 533 22.39 -17.47 15.26
CA ASP A 533 22.28 -17.83 16.67
C ASP A 533 23.08 -16.86 17.56
N ALA A 534 24.30 -16.51 17.14
CA ALA A 534 25.14 -15.57 17.88
C ALA A 534 24.52 -14.17 17.99
N GLU A 535 23.98 -13.63 16.90
CA GLU A 535 23.32 -12.31 16.88
C GLU A 535 22.01 -12.32 17.68
N ILE A 536 21.30 -13.44 17.67
CA ILE A 536 20.10 -13.65 18.48
C ILE A 536 20.41 -13.65 19.98
N HIS A 537 21.40 -14.43 20.41
CA HIS A 537 21.81 -14.47 21.80
C HIS A 537 22.34 -13.13 22.28
N GLN A 538 23.11 -12.43 21.44
CA GLN A 538 23.60 -11.09 21.74
C GLN A 538 22.44 -10.11 21.95
N TRP A 539 21.48 -10.06 21.02
CA TRP A 539 20.31 -9.18 21.16
C TRP A 539 19.51 -9.47 22.43
N PHE A 540 19.34 -10.76 22.75
CA PHE A 540 18.61 -11.20 23.95
C PHE A 540 19.31 -10.75 25.23
N ALA A 541 20.63 -10.93 25.30
CA ALA A 541 21.44 -10.45 26.42
C ALA A 541 21.32 -8.93 26.59
N GLU A 542 21.42 -8.16 25.51
CA GLU A 542 21.27 -6.69 25.55
C GLU A 542 19.86 -6.26 26.02
N HIS A 543 18.80 -6.94 25.58
CA HIS A 543 17.43 -6.53 25.88
C HIS A 543 16.93 -6.98 27.26
N LEU A 544 17.27 -8.19 27.71
CA LEU A 544 16.92 -8.64 29.06
C LEU A 544 17.64 -7.85 30.13
N VAL A 545 18.96 -7.68 29.99
CA VAL A 545 19.77 -6.92 30.96
C VAL A 545 19.26 -5.48 31.00
N SER A 546 18.93 -4.87 29.85
CA SER A 546 18.37 -3.51 29.87
C SER A 546 17.00 -3.41 30.53
N GLU A 547 16.15 -4.43 30.45
CA GLU A 547 14.87 -4.43 31.16
C GLU A 547 15.02 -4.63 32.67
N GLU A 548 15.89 -5.54 33.10
CA GLU A 548 16.17 -5.78 34.52
C GLU A 548 16.82 -4.56 35.16
N VAL A 549 17.88 -4.03 34.55
CA VAL A 549 18.52 -2.79 35.01
C VAL A 549 17.49 -1.66 35.06
N ARG A 550 16.62 -1.52 34.06
CA ARG A 550 15.58 -0.48 34.07
C ARG A 550 14.52 -0.69 35.15
N LYS A 551 14.19 -1.94 35.50
CA LYS A 551 13.30 -2.25 36.64
C LYS A 551 13.98 -1.89 37.95
N GLU A 552 15.27 -2.20 38.10
CA GLU A 552 16.04 -1.84 39.29
C GLU A 552 16.22 -0.34 39.43
N THR A 553 16.58 0.39 38.37
CA THR A 553 16.70 1.85 38.39
C THR A 553 15.36 2.49 38.80
N LYS A 554 14.24 2.03 38.24
CA LYS A 554 12.91 2.52 38.64
C LYS A 554 12.55 2.20 40.08
N LYS A 555 12.98 1.02 40.57
CA LYS A 555 12.78 0.64 41.97
C LYS A 555 13.61 1.54 42.89
N GLN A 556 14.85 1.86 42.52
CA GLN A 556 15.71 2.80 43.25
C GLN A 556 15.17 4.23 43.23
N GLU A 557 14.72 4.73 42.07
CA GLU A 557 14.06 6.04 41.96
C GLU A 557 12.82 6.12 42.85
N LYS A 558 11.95 5.10 42.83
CA LYS A 558 10.76 5.05 43.69
C LYS A 558 11.12 5.03 45.18
N LEU A 559 12.15 4.28 45.56
CA LEU A 559 12.61 4.23 46.95
C LEU A 559 13.15 5.60 47.41
N LYS A 560 13.84 6.30 46.51
CA LYS A 560 14.35 7.65 46.77
C LYS A 560 13.22 8.66 46.95
N ASP A 561 12.20 8.62 46.09
CA ASP A 561 11.00 9.47 46.20
C ASP A 561 10.24 9.20 47.50
N GLU A 562 10.10 7.93 47.92
CA GLU A 562 9.46 7.54 49.19
C GLU A 562 10.25 8.05 50.42
N ILE A 563 11.59 7.98 50.38
CA ILE A 563 12.46 8.53 51.43
C ILE A 563 12.30 10.05 51.50
N GLU A 564 12.37 10.74 50.35
CA GLU A 564 12.22 12.21 50.28
C GLU A 564 10.84 12.67 50.79
N GLN A 565 9.75 11.94 50.47
CA GLN A 565 8.41 12.21 51.01
C GLN A 565 8.35 12.00 52.53
N SER A 566 8.90 10.89 53.04
CA SER A 566 8.91 10.61 54.48
C SER A 566 9.71 11.65 55.28
N SER A 567 10.76 12.23 54.69
CA SER A 567 11.53 13.31 55.33
C SER A 567 10.81 14.66 55.36
N CYS A 568 9.86 14.91 54.46
CA CYS A 568 9.04 16.13 54.45
C CYS A 568 7.85 16.07 55.43
N GLU A 569 7.40 14.88 55.82
CA GLU A 569 6.33 14.69 56.81
C GLU A 569 6.83 14.59 58.26
N ALA A 570 8.13 14.83 58.50
CA ALA A 570 8.66 14.92 59.86
C ALA A 570 7.86 15.98 60.64
N PRO A 571 7.15 15.61 61.73
CA PRO A 571 6.30 16.53 62.46
C PRO A 571 7.18 17.67 62.95
N THR A 572 6.79 18.90 62.62
CA THR A 572 7.33 20.09 63.23
C THR A 572 7.03 19.98 64.71
N VAL A 573 8.02 19.53 65.49
CA VAL A 573 7.95 19.53 66.95
C VAL A 573 7.87 20.99 67.35
N SER A 574 6.65 21.47 67.59
CA SER A 574 6.42 22.78 68.18
C SER A 574 7.00 22.75 69.58
N THR A 575 8.19 23.30 69.75
CA THR A 575 8.76 23.61 71.06
C THR A 575 7.89 24.70 71.68
N THR A 576 6.97 24.30 72.56
CA THR A 576 6.36 25.13 73.60
C THR A 576 7.07 24.90 74.92
#